data_AF-A0A5C7PTS3-F1
#
_entry.id   AF-A0A5C7PTS3-F1
#
_cell.length_a   1.000
_cell.length_b   1.000
_cell.length_c   1.000
_cell.angle_alpha   90.00
_cell.angle_beta   90.00
_cell.angle_gamma   90.00
#
_symmetry.space_group_name_H-M   'P 1'
#
loop_
_entity.id
_entity.type
_entity.pdbx_description
1 polymer ?
#
loop_
_entity_poly.entity_id
_entity_poly.type
_entity_poly.pdbx_seq_one_letter_code
_entity_poly.pdbx_strand_id
1 'polypeptide(L)' 'MPAGTVLSLDASGLRVACGDGVLLLTELQLPNRNRMTVRELVNGHLLHLQAGDQLA' A
#
# COMPACT_ATOMS: atom_id res chain seq x y z
N MET A 1 0.51 1.31 -17.34
CA MET A 1 0.63 0.52 -16.09
C MET A 1 -0.78 0.12 -15.71
N PRO A 2 -1.06 -1.15 -15.37
CA PRO A 2 -2.42 -1.56 -15.04
C PRO A 2 -2.90 -0.91 -13.73
N ALA A 3 -4.21 -0.72 -13.61
CA ALA A 3 -4.80 -0.30 -12.34
C ALA A 3 -4.57 -1.39 -11.27
N GLY A 4 -4.25 -0.98 -10.06
CA GLY A 4 -3.86 -1.88 -8.96
C GLY A 4 -2.35 -2.09 -8.83
N THR A 5 -1.51 -1.59 -9.76
CA THR A 5 -0.05 -1.70 -9.60
C THR A 5 0.47 -0.84 -8.47
N VAL A 6 1.22 -1.43 -7.54
CA VAL A 6 1.98 -0.74 -6.50
C VAL A 6 3.13 0.03 -7.16
N LEU A 7 3.14 1.35 -6.99
CA LEU A 7 4.18 2.24 -7.50
C LEU A 7 5.31 2.43 -6.50
N SER A 8 4.95 2.52 -5.21
CA SER A 8 5.91 2.66 -4.12
C SER A 8 5.25 2.30 -2.79
N LEU A 9 6.02 1.73 -1.86
CA LEU A 9 5.64 1.55 -0.46
C LEU A 9 6.75 2.12 0.41
N ASP A 10 6.43 3.14 1.20
CA ASP A 10 7.36 3.75 2.15
C ASP A 10 6.60 4.31 3.36
N ALA A 11 7.32 4.89 4.34
CA ALA A 11 6.73 5.43 5.56
C ALA A 11 5.75 6.60 5.35
N SER A 12 5.75 7.23 4.16
CA SER A 12 4.76 8.24 3.75
C SER A 12 3.46 7.63 3.22
N GLY A 13 3.46 6.36 2.80
CA GLY A 13 2.27 5.66 2.34
C GLY A 13 2.53 4.64 1.22
N LEU A 14 1.45 3.97 0.81
CA LEU A 14 1.40 3.06 -0.32
C LEU A 14 0.78 3.76 -1.52
N ARG A 15 1.52 3.90 -2.62
CA ARG A 15 1.05 4.52 -3.86
C ARG A 15 0.65 3.43 -4.84
N VAL A 16 -0.56 3.54 -5.40
CA VAL A 16 -1.13 2.54 -6.32
C VAL A 16 -1.63 3.24 -7.58
N ALA A 17 -1.28 2.71 -8.74
CA ALA A 17 -1.81 3.16 -10.02
C ALA A 17 -3.31 2.85 -10.10
N CYS A 18 -4.11 3.83 -10.49
CA CYS A 18 -5.53 3.64 -10.76
C CYS A 18 -5.80 3.71 -12.27
N GLY A 19 -7.07 3.53 -12.67
CA GLY A 19 -7.47 3.70 -14.07
C GLY A 19 -7.13 5.10 -14.61
N ASP A 20 -7.25 6.11 -13.75
CA ASP A 20 -6.72 7.46 -13.95
C ASP A 20 -6.06 7.92 -12.65
N GLY A 21 -4.83 8.46 -12.75
CA GLY A 21 -4.07 8.95 -11.61
C GLY A 21 -3.52 7.88 -10.66
N VAL A 22 -3.21 8.31 -9.43
CA VAL A 22 -2.56 7.52 -8.38
C VAL A 22 -3.31 7.70 -7.06
N LEU A 23 -3.59 6.59 -6.38
CA LEU A 23 -4.14 6.60 -5.03
C LEU A 23 -3.01 6.45 -4.00
N LEU A 24 -2.97 7.36 -3.02
CA LEU A 24 -2.10 7.27 -1.85
C LEU A 24 -2.90 6.71 -0.67
N LEU A 25 -2.55 5.50 -0.25
CA LEU A 25 -3.09 4.86 0.95
C LEU A 25 -2.18 5.20 2.13
N THR A 26 -2.74 5.85 3.14
CA THR A 26 -2.03 6.21 4.38
C THR A 26 -2.36 5.29 5.56
N GLU A 27 -3.46 4.54 5.45
CA GLU A 27 -3.92 3.58 6.45
C GLU A 27 -4.46 2.32 5.77
N LEU A 28 -4.26 1.17 6.41
CA LEU A 28 -4.73 -0.14 5.95
C LEU A 28 -5.22 -0.96 7.15
N GLN A 29 -6.07 -1.94 6.88
CA GLN A 29 -6.47 -2.92 7.88
C GLN A 29 -5.99 -4.30 7.45
N LEU A 30 -5.21 -4.96 8.30
CA LEU A 30 -4.80 -6.34 8.08
C LEU A 30 -5.86 -7.31 8.64
N PRO A 31 -5.91 -8.56 8.15
CA PRO A 31 -6.77 -9.58 8.72
C PRO A 31 -6.58 -9.71 10.24
N ASN A 32 -7.69 -9.72 10.98
CA ASN A 32 -7.71 -9.84 12.45
C ASN A 32 -6.96 -8.72 13.21
N ARG A 33 -6.73 -7.56 12.58
CA ARG A 33 -6.14 -6.38 13.23
C ARG A 33 -7.04 -5.16 13.05
N ASN A 34 -6.83 -4.18 13.93
CA ASN A 34 -7.42 -2.86 13.79
C ASN A 34 -6.80 -2.12 12.59
N ARG A 35 -7.40 -0.99 12.20
CA ARG A 35 -6.81 -0.05 11.25
C ARG A 35 -5.44 0.41 11.77
N MET A 36 -4.45 0.44 10.89
CA MET A 36 -3.07 0.84 11.17
C MET A 36 -2.59 1.78 10.08
N THR A 37 -1.71 2.71 10.42
CA THR A 37 -1.05 3.57 9.43
C THR A 37 -0.06 2.76 8.59
N VAL A 38 0.18 3.15 7.34
CA VAL A 38 1.21 2.51 6.50
C VAL A 38 2.59 2.61 7.15
N ARG A 39 2.88 3.69 7.88
CA ARG A 39 4.11 3.84 8.65
C ARG A 39 4.30 2.75 9.69
N GLU A 40 3.27 2.45 10.48
CA GLU A 40 3.30 1.36 11.46
C GLU A 40 3.50 0.00 10.78
N LEU A 41 2.84 -0.21 9.64
CA LEU A 41 2.93 -1.44 8.89
C LEU A 41 4.33 -1.66 8.28
N VAL A 42 4.93 -0.61 7.73
CA VAL A 42 6.31 -0.64 7.19
C VAL A 42 7.32 -0.87 8.32
N ASN A 43 7.23 -0.12 9.42
CA ASN A 43 8.13 -0.27 10.56
C ASN A 43 8.02 -1.67 11.20
N GLY A 44 6.80 -2.21 11.28
CA GLY A 44 6.54 -3.55 11.80
C GLY A 44 6.85 -4.67 10.81
N HIS A 45 7.29 -4.37 9.57
CA HIS A 45 7.48 -5.34 8.50
C HIS A 45 6.23 -6.22 8.25
N LEU A 46 5.05 -5.62 8.40
CA LEU A 46 3.75 -6.30 8.33
C LEU A 46 3.15 -6.32 6.92
N LEU A 47 3.73 -5.57 5.98
CA LEU A 47 3.35 -5.54 4.58
C LEU A 47 4.48 -6.09 3.71
N HIS A 48 4.17 -7.11 2.92
CA HIS A 48 5.05 -7.68 1.91
C HIS A 48 4.55 -7.24 0.53
N LEU A 49 4.73 -5.96 0.22
CA LEU A 49 4.45 -5.39 -1.10
C LEU A 49 5.69 -4.67 -1.60
N GLN A 50 5.94 -4.78 -2.89
CA GLN A 50 7.03 -4.14 -3.60
C GLN A 50 6.48 -3.38 -4.82
N ALA A 51 7.27 -2.43 -5.33
CA ALA A 51 6.92 -1.75 -6.57
C ALA A 51 6.81 -2.78 -7.70
N GLY A 52 5.68 -2.74 -8.43
CA GLY A 52 5.34 -3.71 -9.47
C GLY A 52 4.33 -4.78 -9.05
N ASP A 53 4.11 -5.00 -7.75
CA ASP A 53 3.05 -5.90 -7.29
C ASP A 53 1.67 -5.37 -7.72
N GLN A 54 0.72 -6.28 -7.93
CA GLN A 54 -0.64 -5.91 -8.30
C GLN A 54 -1.60 -6.25 -7.16
N LEU A 55 -2.34 -5.23 -6.70
CA LEU A 55 -3.46 -5.41 -5.79
C LEU A 55 -4.64 -5.95 -6.61
N ALA A 56 -5.00 -7.22 -6.37
CA ALA A 56 -6.11 -7.93 -7.00
C ALA A 56 -7.24 -8.16 -6.00
#